data_AF-A0A7W0PCT1-F1
#
_entry.id   AF-A0A7W0PCT1-F1
#
_cell.length_a   1.000
_cell.length_b   1.000
_cell.length_c   1.000
_cell.angle_alpha   90.00
_cell.angle_beta   90.00
_cell.angle_gamma   90.00
#
_symmetry.space_group_name_H-M   'P 1'
#
loop_
_entity.id
_entity.type
_entity.pdbx_description
1 polymer ?
#
loop_
_entity_poly.entity_id
_entity_poly.type
_entity_poly.pdbx_seq_one_letter_code
_entity_poly.pdbx_strand_id
1 'polypeptide(L)'
;MPIIPMVVWGGQRVLTVDKRYSLKRGKAISILVGEPLVPAEGAKAGRVMLDLHTRMIALLEEVQGDYPQQPSGPDDTWWLPRHLGGTAPTQELAEELENAVLAARRAKATRKTERRSAGNT
;
A
#
# COMPACT_ATOMS: atom_id res chain seq x y z
N MET A 1 -1.36 27.25 3.63
CA MET A 1 -2.41 26.20 3.66
C MET A 1 -1.90 25.03 4.49
N PRO A 2 -2.72 24.48 5.41
CA PRO A 2 -2.33 23.30 6.19
C PRO A 2 -2.36 22.02 5.35
N ILE A 3 -1.52 21.06 5.72
CA ILE A 3 -1.52 19.68 5.22
C ILE A 3 -2.07 18.80 6.36
N ILE A 4 -3.06 17.95 6.06
CA ILE A 4 -3.65 17.07 7.06
C ILE A 4 -3.08 15.65 6.86
N PRO A 5 -2.23 15.14 7.78
CA PRO A 5 -1.75 13.77 7.71
C PRO A 5 -2.89 12.79 8.00
N MET A 6 -3.00 11.75 7.19
CA MET A 6 -4.00 10.69 7.36
C MET A 6 -3.40 9.34 7.05
N VAL A 7 -3.81 8.32 7.81
CA VAL A 7 -3.46 6.92 7.56
C VAL A 7 -4.73 6.10 7.46
N VAL A 8 -4.76 5.16 6.53
CA VAL A 8 -5.84 4.18 6.36
C VAL A 8 -5.26 2.78 6.54
N TRP A 9 -5.89 1.97 7.37
CA TRP A 9 -5.47 0.60 7.66
C TRP A 9 -6.63 -0.39 7.51
N GLY A 10 -6.37 -1.57 6.98
CA GLY A 10 -7.35 -2.62 6.70
C GLY A 10 -7.93 -2.58 5.28
N GLY A 11 -7.74 -1.48 4.54
CA GLY A 11 -8.13 -1.39 3.12
C GLY A 11 -7.41 -2.40 2.23
N GLN A 12 -6.13 -2.69 2.54
CA GLN A 12 -5.32 -3.70 1.86
C GLN A 12 -5.92 -5.12 1.95
N ARG A 13 -6.80 -5.37 2.92
CA ARG A 13 -7.52 -6.65 3.03
C ARG A 13 -8.69 -6.74 2.06
N VAL A 14 -9.22 -5.62 1.57
CA VAL A 14 -10.35 -5.56 0.65
C VAL A 14 -9.87 -5.64 -0.80
N LEU A 15 -8.87 -4.82 -1.13
CA LEU A 15 -8.24 -4.74 -2.44
C LEU A 15 -6.72 -4.82 -2.25
N THR A 16 -6.12 -5.88 -2.75
CA THR A 16 -4.66 -6.05 -2.80
C THR A 16 -4.22 -6.39 -4.22
N VAL A 17 -2.99 -5.99 -4.55
CA VAL A 17 -2.38 -6.08 -5.87
C VAL A 17 -2.26 -7.53 -6.36
N ASP A 18 -2.14 -8.49 -5.44
CA ASP A 18 -1.92 -9.92 -5.72
C ASP A 18 -3.21 -10.73 -5.98
N LYS A 19 -4.28 -10.07 -6.44
CA LYS A 19 -5.60 -10.66 -6.75
C LYS A 19 -6.34 -11.27 -5.55
N ARG A 20 -5.85 -11.13 -4.31
CA ARG A 20 -6.63 -11.46 -3.10
C ARG A 20 -7.64 -10.35 -2.78
N TYR A 21 -8.48 -9.97 -3.75
CA TYR A 21 -9.56 -9.02 -3.47
C TYR A 21 -10.80 -9.76 -2.95
N SER A 22 -11.46 -9.18 -1.96
CA SER A 22 -12.72 -9.72 -1.45
C SER A 22 -13.57 -8.59 -0.89
N LEU A 23 -14.69 -8.35 -1.57
CA LEU A 23 -15.71 -7.35 -1.23
C LEU A 23 -16.71 -7.86 -0.17
N LYS A 24 -16.42 -9.00 0.46
CA LYS A 24 -17.23 -9.50 1.59
C LYS A 24 -17.10 -8.53 2.76
N ARG A 25 -18.22 -8.26 3.44
CA ARG A 25 -18.26 -7.48 4.68
C ARG A 25 -17.52 -8.20 5.80
N GLY A 26 -17.18 -7.48 6.87
CA GLY A 26 -16.54 -8.04 8.08
C GLY A 26 -15.06 -7.72 8.24
N LYS A 27 -14.46 -6.93 7.33
CA LYS A 27 -13.11 -6.37 7.48
C LYS A 27 -13.22 -4.96 8.04
N ALA A 28 -12.56 -4.69 9.16
CA ALA A 28 -12.46 -3.36 9.73
C ALA A 28 -11.54 -2.48 8.86
N ILE A 29 -11.93 -1.23 8.66
CA ILE A 29 -11.08 -0.20 8.06
C ILE A 29 -10.96 0.90 9.11
N SER A 30 -9.73 1.12 9.59
CA SER A 30 -9.42 2.19 10.54
C SER A 30 -8.81 3.36 9.78
N ILE A 31 -9.25 4.58 10.11
CA ILE A 31 -8.73 5.81 9.53
C ILE A 31 -8.36 6.72 10.69
N LEU A 32 -7.09 7.08 10.78
CA LEU A 32 -6.61 8.07 11.74
C LEU A 32 -6.30 9.36 11.00
N VAL A 33 -6.73 10.47 11.58
CA VAL A 33 -6.50 11.83 11.10
C VAL A 33 -5.62 12.52 12.14
N GLY A 34 -4.42 12.91 11.73
CA GLY A 34 -3.49 13.57 12.63
C GLY A 34 -3.62 15.08 12.62
N GLU A 35 -2.85 15.70 13.50
CA GLU A 35 -2.80 17.14 13.66
C GLU A 35 -2.32 17.85 12.37
N PRO A 36 -2.95 18.99 12.00
CA PRO A 36 -2.54 19.78 10.84
C PRO A 36 -1.05 20.15 10.88
N LEU A 37 -0.35 19.89 9.79
CA LEU A 37 0.99 20.40 9.53
C LEU A 37 0.87 21.73 8.78
N VAL A 38 1.28 22.83 9.42
CA VAL A 38 1.34 24.16 8.77
C VAL A 38 2.80 24.43 8.39
N PRO A 39 3.15 24.43 7.09
CA PRO A 39 4.49 24.77 6.66
C PRO A 39 4.82 26.21 7.02
N ALA A 40 6.02 26.45 7.58
CA ALA A 40 6.52 27.80 7.76
C ALA A 40 6.68 28.51 6.41
N GLU A 41 6.60 29.84 6.42
CA GLU A 41 6.84 30.63 5.22
C GLU A 41 8.27 30.39 4.70
N GLY A 42 8.39 30.14 3.39
CA GLY A 42 9.68 29.81 2.76
C GLY A 42 10.26 28.43 3.12
N ALA A 43 9.52 27.55 3.82
CA ALA A 43 10.00 26.22 4.15
C ALA A 43 10.35 25.39 2.89
N LYS A 44 11.52 24.74 2.91
CA LYS A 44 11.92 23.83 1.83
C LYS A 44 10.99 22.61 1.80
N ALA A 45 10.48 22.27 0.62
CA ALA A 45 9.55 21.15 0.43
C ALA A 45 10.08 19.83 1.03
N GLY A 46 11.37 19.52 0.87
CA GLY A 46 11.95 18.30 1.44
C GLY A 46 11.88 18.23 2.97
N ARG A 47 11.98 19.38 3.67
CA ARG A 47 11.85 19.42 5.13
C ARG A 47 10.40 19.21 5.56
N VAL A 48 9.46 19.81 4.83
CA VAL A 48 8.01 19.62 5.07
C VAL A 48 7.62 18.16 4.85
N MET A 49 8.15 17.53 3.80
CA MET A 49 7.92 16.11 3.51
C MET A 49 8.48 15.19 4.60
N LEU A 50 9.66 15.48 5.14
CA LEU A 50 10.23 14.69 6.23
C LEU A 50 9.40 14.79 7.52
N ASP A 51 8.93 15.99 7.88
CA ASP A 51 8.03 16.18 9.03
C ASP A 51 6.71 15.44 8.83
N LEU A 52 6.09 15.59 7.65
CA LEU A 52 4.88 14.87 7.28
C LEU A 52 5.06 13.34 7.39
N HIS A 53 6.17 12.82 6.87
CA HIS A 53 6.49 11.40 6.92
C HIS A 53 6.61 10.89 8.36
N THR A 54 7.32 11.62 9.23
CA THR A 54 7.45 11.27 10.65
C THR A 54 6.09 11.23 11.36
N ARG A 55 5.22 12.23 11.11
CA ARG A 55 3.85 12.24 11.66
C ARG A 55 3.02 11.07 11.17
N MET A 56 3.12 10.73 9.88
CA MET A 56 2.40 9.60 9.31
C MET A 56 2.90 8.24 9.84
N ILE A 57 4.19 8.09 10.14
CA ILE A 57 4.72 6.88 10.80
C ILE A 57 4.07 6.71 12.18
N ALA A 58 4.02 7.76 12.99
CA ALA A 58 3.41 7.69 14.32
C ALA A 58 1.92 7.29 14.24
N LEU A 59 1.16 7.90 13.32
CA LEU A 59 -0.24 7.52 13.07
C LEU A 59 -0.38 6.07 12.59
N LEU A 60 0.60 5.58 11.82
CA LEU A 60 0.61 4.21 11.31
C LEU A 60 0.87 3.19 12.42
N GLU A 61 1.79 3.49 13.33
CA GLU A 61 2.06 2.66 14.51
C GLU A 61 0.83 2.60 15.42
N GLU A 62 0.19 3.74 15.67
CA GLU A 62 -1.04 3.84 16.48
C GLU A 62 -2.18 3.03 15.87
N VAL A 63 -2.49 3.24 14.58
CA VAL A 63 -3.60 2.51 13.95
C VAL A 63 -3.35 1.00 13.87
N GLN A 64 -2.09 0.57 13.78
CA GLN A 64 -1.74 -0.84 13.81
C GLN A 64 -1.91 -1.45 15.20
N GLY A 65 -1.51 -0.73 16.24
CA GLY A 65 -1.67 -1.15 17.63
C GLY A 65 -3.14 -1.27 18.05
N ASP A 66 -3.98 -0.33 17.63
CA ASP A 66 -5.40 -0.25 17.99
C ASP A 66 -6.32 -1.03 17.04
N TYR A 67 -5.76 -1.74 16.05
CA TYR A 67 -6.57 -2.43 15.06
C TYR A 67 -7.38 -3.59 15.70
N PRO A 68 -8.71 -3.63 15.54
CA PRO A 68 -9.57 -4.53 16.31
C PRO A 68 -9.57 -5.99 15.82
N GLN A 69 -8.83 -6.30 14.75
CA GLN A 69 -8.84 -7.63 14.14
C GLN A 69 -7.44 -8.21 14.06
N GLN A 70 -7.31 -9.49 14.42
CA GLN A 70 -6.09 -10.27 14.29
C GLN A 70 -6.25 -11.31 13.17
N PRO A 71 -5.14 -11.82 12.60
CA PRO A 71 -5.18 -12.95 11.67
C PRO A 71 -5.94 -14.13 12.27
N SER A 72 -6.79 -14.79 11.48
CA SER A 72 -7.54 -15.97 11.94
C SER A 72 -6.67 -17.23 12.12
N GLY A 73 -5.45 -17.21 11.60
CA GLY A 73 -4.48 -18.30 11.67
C GLY A 73 -3.26 -18.02 10.79
N PRO A 74 -2.32 -18.98 10.66
CA PRO A 74 -1.06 -18.81 9.93
C PRO A 74 -1.25 -18.39 8.47
N ASP A 75 -2.29 -18.90 7.81
CA ASP A 75 -2.61 -18.61 6.40
C ASP A 75 -3.20 -17.20 6.17
N ASP A 76 -3.62 -16.49 7.23
CA ASP A 76 -4.17 -15.13 7.17
C ASP A 76 -3.17 -14.06 7.63
N THR A 77 -1.89 -14.39 7.75
CA THR A 77 -0.84 -13.45 8.22
C THR A 77 -0.33 -12.49 7.14
N TRP A 78 -0.71 -12.70 5.87
CA TRP A 78 -0.18 -12.02 4.69
C TRP A 78 -0.42 -10.52 4.63
N TRP A 79 -1.42 -10.00 5.35
CA TRP A 79 -1.77 -8.57 5.35
C TRP A 79 -1.07 -7.78 6.47
N LEU A 80 -0.41 -8.49 7.39
CA LEU A 80 0.23 -7.91 8.55
C LEU A 80 1.75 -7.75 8.29
N PRO A 81 2.39 -6.65 8.72
CA PRO A 81 3.83 -6.47 8.61
C PRO A 81 4.62 -7.53 9.40
N ARG A 82 5.85 -7.81 8.97
CA ARG A 82 6.72 -8.80 9.63
C ARG A 82 7.03 -8.49 11.09
N HIS A 83 7.22 -7.21 11.43
CA HIS A 83 7.48 -6.80 12.81
C HIS A 83 6.25 -6.98 13.73
N LEU A 84 5.05 -7.18 13.15
CA LEU A 84 3.83 -7.54 13.87
C LEU A 84 3.50 -9.04 13.74
N GLY A 85 4.44 -9.87 13.28
CA GLY A 85 4.25 -11.33 13.14
C GLY A 85 3.54 -11.75 11.85
N GLY A 86 3.43 -10.84 10.88
CA GLY A 86 2.82 -11.11 9.60
C GLY A 86 3.79 -11.54 8.49
N THR A 87 3.26 -11.73 7.29
CA THR A 87 4.00 -12.16 6.10
C THR A 87 3.83 -11.20 4.92
N ALA A 88 3.39 -9.96 5.19
CA ALA A 88 3.34 -8.94 4.15
C ALA A 88 4.72 -8.74 3.47
N PRO A 89 4.74 -8.46 2.15
CA PRO A 89 5.98 -8.18 1.44
C PRO A 89 6.77 -7.05 2.09
N THR A 90 8.10 -7.19 2.12
CA THR A 90 8.97 -6.05 2.45
C THR A 90 8.94 -5.05 1.29
N GLN A 91 9.48 -3.86 1.50
CA GLN A 91 9.53 -2.85 0.46
C GLN A 91 10.34 -3.35 -0.76
N GLU A 92 11.48 -3.98 -0.52
CA GLU A 92 12.33 -4.55 -1.57
C GLU A 92 11.60 -5.64 -2.35
N LEU A 93 10.92 -6.55 -1.64
CA LEU A 93 10.13 -7.61 -2.28
C LEU A 93 8.94 -7.03 -3.06
N ALA A 94 8.30 -5.97 -2.55
CA ALA A 94 7.22 -5.29 -3.27
C ALA A 94 7.73 -4.68 -4.58
N GLU A 95 8.89 -4.01 -4.56
CA GLU A 95 9.53 -3.45 -5.75
C GLU A 95 9.89 -4.54 -6.78
N GLU A 96 10.45 -5.66 -6.32
CA GLU A 96 10.73 -6.84 -7.17
C GLU A 96 9.45 -7.37 -7.84
N LEU A 97 8.37 -7.54 -7.06
CA LEU A 97 7.08 -8.02 -7.54
C LEU A 97 6.47 -7.05 -8.57
N GLU A 98 6.52 -5.74 -8.32
CA GLU A 98 6.04 -4.72 -9.24
C GLU A 98 6.80 -4.74 -10.57
N ASN A 99 8.13 -4.82 -10.51
CA ASN A 99 8.99 -4.92 -11.68
C ASN A 99 8.68 -6.16 -12.52
N ALA A 100 8.46 -7.31 -11.87
CA ALA A 100 8.06 -8.54 -12.54
C ALA A 100 6.70 -8.41 -13.23
N VAL A 101 5.72 -7.77 -12.59
CA VAL A 101 4.40 -7.50 -13.18
C VAL A 101 4.50 -6.60 -14.40
N LEU A 102 5.32 -5.53 -14.33
CA LEU A 102 5.55 -4.63 -15.46
C LEU A 102 6.22 -5.34 -16.64
N ALA A 103 7.24 -6.18 -16.39
CA ALA A 103 7.90 -6.98 -17.41
C ALA A 103 6.93 -7.95 -18.11
N ALA A 104 6.09 -8.65 -17.34
CA ALA A 104 5.08 -9.56 -17.88
C ALA A 104 4.02 -8.82 -18.73
N ARG A 105 3.63 -7.60 -18.34
CA ARG A 105 2.72 -6.75 -19.13
C ARG A 105 3.33 -6.35 -20.47
N ARG A 106 4.61 -5.94 -20.47
CA ARG A 106 5.36 -5.61 -21.69
C ARG A 106 5.43 -6.80 -22.65
N ALA A 107 5.80 -7.99 -22.14
CA ALA A 107 5.88 -9.20 -22.97
C ALA A 107 4.53 -9.63 -23.57
N LYS A 108 3.43 -9.43 -22.85
CA LYS A 108 2.07 -9.69 -23.37
C LYS A 108 1.68 -8.68 -24.45
N ALA A 109 2.04 -7.40 -24.30
CA ALA A 109 1.80 -6.37 -25.30
C ALA A 109 2.53 -6.70 -26.61
N THR A 110 3.81 -7.06 -26.53
CA THR A 110 4.62 -7.48 -27.71
C THR A 110 3.97 -8.65 -28.44
N ARG A 111 3.62 -9.73 -27.73
CA ARG A 111 2.95 -10.90 -28.32
C ARG A 111 1.60 -10.58 -28.97
N LYS A 112 0.84 -9.65 -28.40
CA LYS A 112 -0.44 -9.21 -28.98
C LYS A 112 -0.23 -8.45 -30.28
N THR A 113 0.81 -7.60 -30.34
CA THR A 113 1.20 -6.88 -31.55
C THR A 113 1.64 -7.86 -32.65
N GLU A 114 2.51 -8.82 -32.33
CA GLU A 114 2.99 -9.86 -33.26
C GLU A 114 1.85 -10.73 -33.81
N ARG A 115 0.89 -11.14 -32.96
CA ARG A 115 -0.30 -11.88 -33.41
C ARG A 115 -1.22 -11.07 -34.30
N ARG A 116 -1.33 -9.75 -34.06
CA ARG A 116 -2.13 -8.86 -34.92
C ARG A 116 -1.49 -8.66 -36.29
N SER A 117 -0.16 -8.57 -36.37
CA SER A 117 0.53 -8.47 -37.65
C SER A 117 0.49 -9.77 -38.45
N ALA A 118 0.52 -10.93 -37.79
CA ALA A 118 0.49 -12.24 -38.45
C ALA A 118 -0.91 -12.70 -38.92
N GLY A 119 -1.99 -12.15 -38.35
CA GLY A 119 -3.37 -12.46 -38.72
C GLY A 119 -4.00 -11.51 -39.75
N ASN A 120 -3.22 -10.55 -40.28
CA ASN A 120 -3.66 -9.57 -41.28
C ASN A 120 -3.01 -9.82 -42.67
N THR A 121 -2.57 -11.06 -42.91
CA THR A 121 -2.10 -11.64 -44.17
C THR A 121 -2.86 -12.93 -44.40
#